data_AF-A0A6B0ZD66-F1
#
_entry.id   AF-A0A6B0ZD66-F1
#
_cell.length_a   1.000
_cell.length_b   1.000
_cell.length_c   1.000
_cell.angle_alpha   90.00
_cell.angle_beta   90.00
_cell.angle_gamma   90.00
#
_symmetry.space_group_name_H-M   'P 1'
#
loop_
_entity.id
_entity.type
_entity.pdbx_description
1 polymer ?
#
loop_
_entity_poly.entity_id
_entity_poly.type
_entity_poly.pdbx_seq_one_letter_code
_entity_poly.pdbx_strand_id
1 'polypeptide(L)'
;MTAAAEVDVSDLCFAARALAQTHPMTDASHRYRQECLDSERRRQPVTELADWAATALLVGYCLRRSEEQRVHDGAFAAAASTGDQIDLEHVTELSESLRVGDPGSVSLLPAEVTVAALDQIIGTELDKRNEHLREQLDDEAWSELEDYIAWWVIHGYALRASELPAP
;
A
#
# COMPACT_ATOMS: atom_id res chain seq x y z
N MET A 1 -22.81 22.41 13.01
CA MET A 1 -21.39 22.64 12.68
C MET A 1 -20.63 21.45 13.25
N THR A 2 -20.57 20.36 12.50
CA THR A 2 -19.83 19.15 12.87
C THR A 2 -18.36 19.44 12.63
N ALA A 3 -17.56 19.36 13.69
CA ALA A 3 -16.11 19.39 13.58
C ALA A 3 -15.70 18.26 12.63
N ALA A 4 -15.20 18.60 11.45
CA ALA A 4 -14.42 17.65 10.66
C ALA A 4 -13.24 17.28 11.55
N ALA A 5 -13.23 16.06 12.09
CA ALA A 5 -12.06 15.55 12.77
C ALA A 5 -10.91 15.66 11.77
N GLU A 6 -9.88 16.45 12.09
CA GLU A 6 -8.64 16.43 11.32
C GLU A 6 -8.19 14.97 11.22
N VAL A 7 -8.06 14.47 9.99
CA VAL A 7 -7.60 13.10 9.79
C VAL A 7 -6.13 13.07 10.16
N ASP A 8 -5.81 12.52 11.32
CA ASP A 8 -4.43 12.30 11.72
C ASP A 8 -3.81 11.21 10.83
N VAL A 9 -2.86 11.62 9.99
CA VAL A 9 -2.08 10.77 9.10
C VAL A 9 -1.35 9.69 9.89
N SER A 10 -0.82 10.03 11.07
CA SER A 10 -0.10 9.08 11.92
C SER A 10 -1.02 7.96 12.41
N ASP A 11 -2.24 8.30 12.84
CA ASP A 11 -3.25 7.30 13.21
C ASP A 11 -3.62 6.40 12.04
N LEU A 12 -3.75 6.98 10.84
CA LEU A 12 -4.08 6.22 9.63
C LEU A 12 -2.96 5.23 9.27
N CYS A 13 -1.71 5.66 9.28
CA CYS A 13 -0.55 4.81 9.04
C CYS A 13 -0.40 3.72 10.14
N PHE A 14 -0.70 4.06 11.39
CA PHE A 14 -0.70 3.10 12.50
C PHE A 14 -1.76 2.01 12.28
N ALA A 15 -3.00 2.41 11.96
CA ALA A 15 -4.09 1.49 11.66
C ALA A 15 -3.76 0.56 10.48
N ALA A 16 -3.19 1.11 9.40
CA ALA A 16 -2.78 0.33 8.24
C ALA A 16 -1.77 -0.77 8.60
N ARG A 17 -0.77 -0.47 9.43
CA ARG A 17 0.24 -1.45 9.87
C ARG A 17 -0.33 -2.47 10.84
N ALA A 18 -1.22 -2.05 11.74
CA ALA A 18 -1.91 -2.95 12.64
C ALA A 18 -2.78 -3.94 11.86
N LEU A 19 -3.51 -3.46 10.85
CA LEU A 19 -4.27 -4.31 9.92
C LEU A 19 -3.37 -5.26 9.14
N ALA A 20 -2.20 -4.81 8.68
CA ALA A 20 -1.26 -5.68 7.97
C ALA A 20 -0.83 -6.92 8.80
N GLN A 21 -0.87 -6.85 10.14
CA GLN A 21 -0.59 -8.01 11.01
C GLN A 21 -1.68 -9.09 10.97
N THR A 22 -2.90 -8.74 10.54
CA THR A 22 -4.04 -9.66 10.45
C THR A 22 -4.30 -10.14 9.02
N HIS A 23 -3.48 -9.75 8.05
CA HIS A 23 -3.55 -10.14 6.63
C HIS A 23 -4.97 -10.06 6.00
N PRO A 24 -5.66 -8.91 6.02
CA PRO A 24 -7.07 -8.78 5.66
C PRO A 24 -7.29 -8.65 4.14
N MET A 25 -6.52 -9.37 3.33
CA MET A 25 -6.65 -9.33 1.87
C MET A 25 -7.79 -10.24 1.42
N THR A 26 -8.45 -9.88 0.32
CA THR A 26 -9.33 -10.80 -0.41
C THR A 26 -8.53 -11.96 -1.01
N ASP A 27 -9.20 -13.06 -1.35
CA ASP A 27 -8.55 -14.20 -2.01
C ASP A 27 -7.91 -13.82 -3.35
N ALA A 28 -8.55 -12.93 -4.12
CA ALA A 28 -8.03 -12.43 -5.38
C ALA A 28 -6.72 -11.65 -5.16
N SER A 29 -6.70 -10.70 -4.23
CA SER A 29 -5.51 -9.87 -3.96
C SER A 29 -4.41 -10.66 -3.26
N HIS A 30 -4.77 -11.64 -2.43
CA HIS A 30 -3.80 -12.56 -1.85
C HIS A 30 -3.11 -13.40 -2.94
N ARG A 31 -3.88 -13.94 -3.91
CA ARG A 31 -3.33 -14.68 -5.05
C ARG A 31 -2.42 -13.80 -5.90
N TYR A 32 -2.87 -12.59 -6.23
CA TYR A 32 -2.08 -11.61 -6.98
C TYR A 32 -0.74 -11.31 -6.28
N ARG A 33 -0.79 -11.01 -4.97
CA ARG A 33 0.42 -10.79 -4.16
C ARG A 33 1.37 -11.99 -4.20
N GLN A 34 0.84 -13.22 -4.12
CA GLN A 34 1.68 -14.42 -4.19
C GLN A 34 2.36 -14.58 -5.56
N GLU A 35 1.64 -14.32 -6.65
CA GLU A 35 2.19 -14.36 -8.01
C GLU A 35 3.30 -13.30 -8.21
N CYS A 36 3.07 -12.07 -7.73
CA CYS A 36 4.08 -11.01 -7.72
C CYS A 36 5.31 -11.42 -6.91
N LEU A 37 5.13 -11.94 -5.70
CA LEU A 37 6.23 -12.40 -4.84
C LEU A 37 7.05 -13.52 -5.50
N ASP A 38 6.39 -14.50 -6.10
CA ASP A 38 7.07 -15.60 -6.77
C ASP A 38 7.84 -15.12 -8.01
N SER A 39 7.32 -14.12 -8.72
CA SER A 39 8.03 -13.45 -9.81
C SER A 39 9.26 -12.71 -9.30
N GLU A 40 9.11 -11.90 -8.25
CA GLU A 40 10.22 -11.13 -7.67
C GLU A 40 11.32 -12.03 -7.13
N ARG A 41 10.99 -13.12 -6.44
CA ARG A 41 11.99 -14.10 -5.95
C ARG A 41 12.81 -14.73 -7.07
N ARG A 42 12.30 -14.79 -8.29
CA ARG A 42 13.03 -15.30 -9.47
C ARG A 42 13.88 -14.22 -10.13
N ARG A 43 13.51 -12.94 -9.99
CA ARG A 43 14.17 -11.81 -10.65
C ARG A 43 15.24 -11.17 -9.78
N GLN A 44 15.00 -11.10 -8.48
CA GLN A 44 15.88 -10.40 -7.54
C GLN A 44 17.09 -11.27 -7.19
N PRO A 45 18.28 -10.66 -7.07
CA PRO A 45 19.51 -11.37 -6.70
C PRO A 45 19.50 -11.84 -5.24
N VAL A 46 18.68 -11.20 -4.39
CA VAL A 46 18.51 -11.51 -2.97
C VAL A 46 17.03 -11.67 -2.64
N THR A 47 16.71 -12.72 -1.86
CA THR A 47 15.31 -13.06 -1.55
C THR A 47 14.64 -12.04 -0.62
N GLU A 48 15.43 -11.33 0.19
CA GLU A 48 14.94 -10.32 1.12
C GLU A 48 14.21 -9.17 0.42
N LEU A 49 14.65 -8.77 -0.78
CA LEU A 49 13.97 -7.72 -1.57
C LEU A 49 12.53 -8.12 -1.89
N ALA A 50 12.31 -9.39 -2.24
CA ALA A 50 10.99 -9.89 -2.55
C ALA A 50 10.09 -9.93 -1.29
N ASP A 51 10.65 -10.29 -0.14
CA ASP A 51 9.92 -10.25 1.13
C ASP A 51 9.58 -8.79 1.53
N TRP A 52 10.50 -7.84 1.31
CA TRP A 52 10.24 -6.42 1.55
C TRP A 52 9.16 -5.87 0.63
N ALA A 53 9.19 -6.21 -0.66
CA ALA A 53 8.15 -5.88 -1.62
C ALA A 53 6.77 -6.42 -1.18
N ALA A 54 6.72 -7.68 -0.75
CA ALA A 54 5.49 -8.30 -0.29
C ALA A 54 4.93 -7.67 1.00
N THR A 55 5.78 -7.16 1.89
CA THR A 55 5.37 -6.39 3.07
C THR A 55 4.90 -4.98 2.67
N ALA A 56 5.67 -4.28 1.83
CA ALA A 56 5.34 -2.94 1.35
C ALA A 56 3.96 -2.90 0.65
N LEU A 57 3.72 -3.87 -0.25
CA LEU A 57 2.43 -4.06 -0.92
C LEU A 57 1.30 -4.27 0.09
N LEU A 58 1.50 -5.14 1.08
CA LEU A 58 0.46 -5.43 2.08
C LEU A 58 0.12 -4.18 2.92
N VAL A 59 1.13 -3.40 3.32
CA VAL A 59 0.89 -2.19 4.12
C VAL A 59 0.19 -1.12 3.28
N GLY A 60 0.55 -0.92 2.01
CA GLY A 60 -0.16 -0.04 1.09
C GLY A 60 -1.61 -0.46 0.87
N TYR A 61 -1.86 -1.75 0.68
CA TYR A 61 -3.22 -2.32 0.61
C TYR A 61 -4.03 -2.01 1.88
N CYS A 62 -3.40 -2.16 3.04
CA CYS A 62 -4.04 -1.89 4.32
C CYS A 62 -4.25 -0.40 4.60
N LEU A 63 -3.51 0.51 3.97
CA LEU A 63 -3.79 1.94 4.01
C LEU A 63 -5.19 2.20 3.44
N ARG A 64 -5.45 1.73 2.22
CA ARG A 64 -6.76 1.88 1.58
C ARG A 64 -7.90 1.29 2.42
N ARG A 65 -7.68 0.10 2.98
CA ARG A 65 -8.63 -0.53 3.92
C ARG A 65 -8.89 0.33 5.17
N SER A 66 -7.87 1.01 5.68
CA SER A 66 -8.01 1.91 6.83
C SER A 66 -8.85 3.14 6.48
N GLU A 67 -8.68 3.69 5.28
CA GLU A 67 -9.52 4.79 4.78
C GLU A 67 -10.99 4.35 4.69
N GLU A 68 -11.26 3.18 4.10
CA GLU A 68 -12.60 2.60 4.00
C GLU A 68 -13.25 2.42 5.39
N GLN A 69 -12.50 1.89 6.36
CA GLN A 69 -12.99 1.76 7.74
C GLN A 69 -13.34 3.13 8.34
N ARG A 70 -12.58 4.17 8.04
CA ARG A 70 -12.81 5.52 8.59
C ARG A 70 -14.01 6.20 7.94
N VAL A 71 -14.15 6.11 6.62
CA VAL A 71 -15.28 6.70 5.88
C VAL A 71 -16.60 5.99 6.16
N HIS A 72 -16.55 4.71 6.52
CA HIS A 72 -17.73 3.90 6.82
C HIS A 72 -17.95 3.66 8.33
N ASP A 73 -17.38 4.47 9.22
CA ASP A 73 -17.53 4.37 10.69
C ASP A 73 -17.31 2.94 11.24
N GLY A 74 -16.33 2.22 10.69
CA GLY A 74 -15.98 0.86 11.08
C GLY A 74 -16.89 -0.24 10.53
N ALA A 75 -17.98 0.10 9.81
CA ALA A 75 -18.91 -0.88 9.26
C ALA A 75 -18.26 -1.84 8.24
N PHE A 76 -17.19 -1.39 7.57
CA PHE A 76 -16.46 -2.21 6.59
C PHE A 76 -15.50 -3.23 7.21
N ALA A 77 -15.27 -3.21 8.53
CA ALA A 77 -14.40 -4.19 9.20
C ALA A 77 -14.88 -5.65 9.02
N ALA A 78 -16.17 -5.86 8.75
CA ALA A 78 -16.75 -7.19 8.49
C ALA A 78 -16.74 -7.60 7.00
N ALA A 79 -16.61 -6.67 6.05
CA ALA A 79 -16.65 -6.95 4.61
C ALA A 79 -15.26 -7.32 4.07
N ALA A 80 -14.59 -8.28 4.70
CA ALA A 80 -13.29 -8.79 4.27
C ALA A 80 -13.33 -9.63 2.97
N SER A 81 -14.48 -9.71 2.28
CA SER A 81 -14.74 -10.78 1.32
C SER A 81 -15.60 -10.38 0.12
N THR A 82 -15.61 -9.10 -0.28
CA THR A 82 -16.46 -8.69 -1.40
C THR A 82 -15.72 -8.57 -2.72
N GLY A 83 -14.38 -8.59 -2.74
CA GLY A 83 -13.60 -8.46 -3.98
C GLY A 83 -13.17 -9.82 -4.54
N ASP A 84 -13.88 -10.34 -5.54
CA ASP A 84 -13.50 -11.59 -6.22
C ASP A 84 -12.70 -11.36 -7.51
N GLN A 85 -12.64 -10.10 -7.97
CA GLN A 85 -11.95 -9.70 -9.20
C GLN A 85 -11.13 -8.43 -8.95
N ILE A 86 -10.01 -8.33 -9.69
CA ILE A 86 -9.12 -7.16 -9.69
C ILE A 86 -9.08 -6.63 -11.11
N ASP A 87 -9.35 -5.33 -11.27
CA ASP A 87 -9.11 -4.62 -12.52
C ASP A 87 -7.62 -4.25 -12.63
N LEU A 88 -6.81 -5.12 -13.25
CA LEU A 88 -5.36 -4.96 -13.36
C LEU A 88 -4.92 -3.78 -14.24
N GLU A 89 -5.75 -3.38 -15.21
CA GLU A 89 -5.49 -2.19 -16.03
C GLU A 89 -5.60 -0.96 -15.13
N HIS A 90 -6.69 -0.86 -14.38
CA HIS A 90 -6.89 0.21 -13.41
C HIS A 90 -5.82 0.23 -12.30
N VAL A 91 -5.35 -0.93 -11.82
CA VAL A 91 -4.23 -0.98 -10.84
C VAL A 91 -2.99 -0.27 -11.41
N THR A 92 -2.67 -0.53 -12.68
CA THR A 92 -1.48 0.02 -13.33
C THR A 92 -1.61 1.53 -13.49
N GLU A 93 -2.72 2.00 -14.06
CA GLU A 93 -3.01 3.43 -14.25
C GLU A 93 -2.98 4.20 -12.93
N LEU A 94 -3.61 3.64 -11.89
CA LEU A 94 -3.65 4.27 -10.58
C LEU A 94 -2.28 4.30 -9.90
N SER A 95 -1.48 3.23 -10.05
CA SER A 95 -0.12 3.20 -9.51
C SER A 95 0.75 4.31 -10.12
N GLU A 96 0.62 4.54 -11.44
CA GLU A 96 1.34 5.60 -12.14
C GLU A 96 0.88 6.99 -11.71
N SER A 97 -0.44 7.19 -11.57
CA SER A 97 -1.03 8.46 -11.09
C SER A 97 -0.57 8.80 -9.67
N LEU A 98 -0.61 7.82 -8.76
CA LEU A 98 -0.16 7.99 -7.37
C LEU A 98 1.33 8.32 -7.27
N ARG A 99 2.16 7.76 -8.17
CA ARG A 99 3.61 8.04 -8.20
C ARG A 99 3.92 9.50 -8.48
N VAL A 100 3.06 10.22 -9.18
CA VAL A 100 3.20 11.67 -9.43
C VAL A 100 2.42 12.53 -8.44
N GLY A 101 1.90 11.93 -7.36
CA GLY A 101 1.18 12.63 -6.29
C GLY A 101 -0.28 12.95 -6.63
N ASP A 102 -0.85 12.29 -7.65
CA ASP A 102 -2.25 12.43 -8.01
C ASP A 102 -3.02 11.15 -7.69
N PRO A 103 -3.68 11.06 -6.52
CA PRO A 103 -4.52 9.91 -6.20
C PRO A 103 -5.84 9.89 -7.00
N GLY A 104 -6.11 10.88 -7.85
CA GLY A 104 -7.30 10.93 -8.69
C GLY A 104 -8.62 10.94 -7.91
N SER A 105 -9.71 10.57 -8.58
CA SER A 105 -11.04 10.47 -7.99
C SER A 105 -11.25 9.25 -7.09
N VAL A 106 -10.24 8.39 -6.96
CA VAL A 106 -10.37 7.13 -6.21
C VAL A 106 -10.03 7.28 -4.73
N SER A 107 -9.38 8.37 -4.31
CA SER A 107 -9.16 8.60 -2.87
C SER A 107 -10.49 8.78 -2.14
N LEU A 108 -10.61 8.12 -0.98
CA LEU A 108 -11.75 8.24 -0.08
C LEU A 108 -11.59 9.41 0.91
N LEU A 109 -10.36 9.88 1.06
CA LEU A 109 -9.97 11.01 1.89
C LEU A 109 -9.53 12.18 0.98
N PRO A 110 -9.29 13.38 1.53
CA PRO A 110 -8.64 14.43 0.76
C PRO A 110 -7.30 13.92 0.19
N ALA A 111 -7.01 14.25 -1.07
CA ALA A 111 -5.86 13.73 -1.81
C ALA A 111 -4.55 13.94 -1.04
N GLU A 112 -4.38 15.12 -0.44
CA GLU A 112 -3.24 15.49 0.38
C GLU A 112 -3.03 14.57 1.61
N VAL A 113 -4.11 14.04 2.19
CA VAL A 113 -4.04 13.12 3.33
C VAL A 113 -3.56 11.74 2.87
N THR A 114 -4.09 11.24 1.75
CA THR A 114 -3.66 9.95 1.17
C THR A 114 -2.20 10.01 0.75
N VAL A 115 -1.78 11.07 0.05
CA VAL A 115 -0.38 11.26 -0.36
C VAL A 115 0.53 11.34 0.86
N ALA A 116 0.19 12.16 1.86
CA ALA A 116 0.98 12.24 3.09
C ALA A 116 1.08 10.89 3.83
N ALA A 117 0.01 10.10 3.84
CA ALA A 117 0.01 8.77 4.45
C ALA A 117 0.87 7.76 3.69
N LEU A 118 0.84 7.80 2.35
CA LEU A 118 1.71 7.00 1.50
C LEU A 118 3.17 7.36 1.74
N ASP A 119 3.52 8.64 1.71
CA ASP A 119 4.88 9.13 1.97
C ASP A 119 5.38 8.69 3.35
N GLN A 120 4.55 8.84 4.39
CA GLN A 120 4.90 8.39 5.74
C GLN A 120 5.07 6.86 5.83
N ILE A 121 4.26 6.08 5.10
CA ILE A 121 4.43 4.63 5.03
C ILE A 121 5.73 4.27 4.34
N ILE A 122 6.01 4.86 3.18
CA ILE A 122 7.23 4.63 2.39
C ILE A 122 8.45 4.94 3.24
N GLY A 123 8.50 6.13 3.86
CA GLY A 123 9.59 6.54 4.74
C GLY A 123 9.80 5.56 5.90
N THR A 124 8.73 5.12 6.56
CA THR A 124 8.85 4.14 7.66
C THR A 124 9.32 2.77 7.17
N GLU A 125 8.88 2.33 5.99
CA GLU A 125 9.40 1.08 5.42
C GLU A 125 10.90 1.23 5.11
N LEU A 126 11.35 2.36 4.57
CA LEU A 126 12.78 2.61 4.36
C LEU A 126 13.55 2.66 5.68
N ASP A 127 13.04 3.34 6.70
CA ASP A 127 13.68 3.47 8.02
C ASP A 127 13.92 2.13 8.71
N LYS A 128 13.00 1.18 8.59
CA LYS A 128 13.17 -0.19 9.10
C LYS A 128 14.39 -0.92 8.50
N ARG A 129 14.87 -0.46 7.35
CA ARG A 129 15.93 -1.06 6.55
C ARG A 129 17.20 -0.20 6.55
N ASN A 130 17.07 1.05 7.00
CA ASN A 130 18.10 2.10 6.97
C ASN A 130 19.31 1.79 7.87
N GLU A 131 19.08 1.29 9.09
CA GLU A 131 20.16 1.08 10.08
C GLU A 131 21.32 0.19 9.60
N HIS A 132 21.10 -0.70 8.63
CA HIS A 132 22.14 -1.59 8.10
C HIS A 132 22.54 -1.30 6.65
N LEU A 133 21.59 -0.92 5.80
CA LEU A 133 21.81 -0.84 4.35
C LEU A 133 22.32 0.51 3.88
N ARG A 134 21.98 1.60 4.57
CA ARG A 134 22.35 2.94 4.09
C ARG A 134 23.85 3.18 4.07
N GLU A 135 24.58 2.54 4.99
CA GLU A 135 26.05 2.59 5.05
C GLU A 135 26.72 1.70 3.98
N GLN A 136 25.98 0.77 3.38
CA GLN A 136 26.49 -0.21 2.41
C GLN A 136 26.17 0.15 0.95
N LEU A 137 25.11 0.93 0.74
CA LEU A 137 24.66 1.37 -0.56
C LEU A 137 25.19 2.78 -0.85
N ASP A 138 25.60 3.00 -2.09
CA ASP A 138 25.81 4.36 -2.60
C ASP A 138 24.47 5.08 -2.83
N ASP A 139 24.54 6.36 -3.16
CA ASP A 139 23.34 7.19 -3.32
C ASP A 139 22.45 6.72 -4.48
N GLU A 140 23.04 6.14 -5.53
CA GLU A 140 22.30 5.61 -6.69
C GLU A 140 21.52 4.35 -6.30
N ALA A 141 22.19 3.37 -5.70
CA ALA A 141 21.55 2.14 -5.25
C ALA A 141 20.53 2.40 -4.13
N TRP A 142 20.77 3.39 -3.27
CA TRP A 142 19.79 3.82 -2.28
C TRP A 142 18.55 4.42 -2.95
N SER A 143 18.70 5.30 -3.94
CA SER A 143 17.58 5.87 -4.70
C SER A 143 16.79 4.78 -5.44
N GLU A 144 17.45 3.77 -6.00
CA GLU A 144 16.75 2.63 -6.63
C GLU A 144 15.93 1.83 -5.61
N LEU A 145 16.46 1.63 -4.40
CA LEU A 145 15.72 0.97 -3.32
C LEU A 145 14.52 1.81 -2.85
N GLU A 146 14.68 3.13 -2.74
CA GLU A 146 13.59 4.06 -2.42
C GLU A 146 12.46 3.94 -3.45
N ASP A 147 12.79 4.01 -4.73
CA ASP A 147 11.84 3.84 -5.84
C ASP A 147 11.18 2.46 -5.82
N TYR A 148 11.94 1.41 -5.54
CA TYR A 148 11.43 0.04 -5.47
C TYR A 148 10.41 -0.13 -4.34
N ILE A 149 10.72 0.35 -3.13
CA ILE A 149 9.81 0.27 -1.99
C ILE A 149 8.59 1.17 -2.19
N ALA A 150 8.78 2.39 -2.71
CA ALA A 150 7.71 3.32 -3.02
C ALA A 150 6.70 2.70 -4.01
N TRP A 151 7.21 2.08 -5.07
CA TRP A 151 6.38 1.36 -6.05
C TRP A 151 5.49 0.32 -5.38
N TRP A 152 6.04 -0.55 -4.54
CA TRP A 152 5.26 -1.62 -3.91
C TRP A 152 4.21 -1.10 -2.94
N VAL A 153 4.49 -0.05 -2.16
CA VAL A 153 3.50 0.59 -1.28
C VAL A 153 2.34 1.16 -2.11
N ILE A 154 2.66 1.97 -3.12
CA ILE A 154 1.67 2.61 -4.01
C ILE A 154 0.83 1.54 -4.72
N HIS A 155 1.48 0.52 -5.25
CA HIS A 155 0.83 -0.57 -5.97
C HIS A 155 -0.12 -1.36 -5.08
N GLY A 156 0.23 -1.57 -3.80
CA GLY A 156 -0.67 -2.19 -2.82
C GLY A 156 -1.92 -1.35 -2.57
N TYR A 157 -1.78 -0.04 -2.44
CA TYR A 157 -2.93 0.86 -2.29
C TYR A 157 -3.84 0.80 -3.53
N ALA A 158 -3.24 0.89 -4.72
CA ALA A 158 -3.95 0.80 -5.99
C ALA A 158 -4.68 -0.55 -6.13
N LEU A 159 -4.03 -1.66 -5.75
CA LEU A 159 -4.60 -3.00 -5.76
C LEU A 159 -5.94 -3.06 -5.02
N ARG A 160 -6.03 -2.52 -3.79
CA ARG A 160 -7.30 -2.50 -3.05
C ARG A 160 -8.32 -1.59 -3.71
N ALA A 161 -7.90 -0.43 -4.19
CA ALA A 161 -8.80 0.54 -4.83
C ALA A 161 -9.42 0.01 -6.13
N SER A 162 -8.76 -0.94 -6.79
CA SER A 162 -9.19 -1.58 -8.04
C SER A 162 -9.88 -2.94 -7.83
N GLU A 163 -10.17 -3.33 -6.59
CA GLU A 163 -10.99 -4.52 -6.34
C GLU A 163 -12.45 -4.25 -6.71
N LEU A 164 -13.02 -5.14 -7.51
CA LEU A 164 -14.42 -5.05 -7.94
C LEU A 164 -15.30 -5.88 -7.01
N PRO A 165 -16.47 -5.34 -6.58
CA PRO A 165 -17.42 -6.14 -5.82
C PRO A 165 -17.86 -7.36 -6.62
N ALA A 166 -18.06 -8.48 -5.93
CA ALA A 166 -18.66 -9.67 -6.51
C ALA A 166 -20.04 -9.31 -7.12
N PRO A 167 -20.37 -9.86 -8.31
CA PRO A 167 -21.60 -9.54 -9.03
C PRO A 167 -22.88 -9.93 -8.28
#